data_AF-A0A933C884-F1
#
_entry.id   AF-A0A933C884-F1
#
_cell.length_a   1.000
_cell.length_b   1.000
_cell.length_c   1.000
_cell.angle_alpha   90.00
_cell.angle_beta   90.00
_cell.angle_gamma   90.00
#
_symmetry.space_group_name_H-M   'P 1'
#
loop_
_entity.id
_entity.type
_entity.pdbx_description
1 polymer ?
#
loop_
_entity_poly.entity_id
_entity_poly.type
_entity_poly.pdbx_seq_one_letter_code
_entity_poly.pdbx_strand_id
1 'polypeptide(L)'
;AKARELTLRGTILDAEDARAIGLVNHVVPETELESYGTSLALEMARTCSPSSLGLIKELLARLHGMSTSDALDYAANLNALTRMTEDCKKGIEAFLKKEPIRW
;
A
#
# COMPACT_ATOMS: atom_id res chain seq x y z
N ALA A 1 7.16 -13.75 17.88
CA ALA A 1 8.14 -13.74 18.99
C ALA A 1 8.63 -12.32 19.29
N LYS A 2 9.23 -11.61 18.33
CA LYS A 2 9.83 -10.27 18.52
C LYS A 2 8.90 -9.21 19.13
N ALA A 3 7.65 -9.13 18.67
CA ALA A 3 6.67 -8.19 19.24
C ALA A 3 6.50 -8.32 20.76
N ARG A 4 6.40 -9.56 21.29
CA ARG A 4 6.25 -9.80 22.74
C ARG A 4 7.49 -9.38 23.52
N GLU A 5 8.69 -9.65 22.99
CA GLU A 5 9.96 -9.24 23.60
C GLU A 5 10.04 -7.71 23.74
N LEU A 6 9.74 -6.98 22.66
CA LEU A 6 9.79 -5.52 22.65
C LEU A 6 8.80 -4.91 23.64
N THR A 7 7.55 -5.39 23.66
CA THR A 7 6.52 -4.90 24.58
C THR A 7 6.87 -5.15 26.04
N LEU A 8 7.40 -6.32 26.38
CA LEU A 8 7.70 -6.68 27.77
C LEU A 8 8.98 -6.01 28.30
N ARG A 9 9.97 -5.77 27.43
CA ARG A 9 11.27 -5.21 27.83
C ARG A 9 11.37 -3.71 27.69
N GLY A 10 10.43 -3.06 26.98
CA GLY A 10 10.51 -1.62 26.68
C GLY A 10 11.77 -1.23 25.91
N THR A 11 12.29 -2.14 25.08
CA THR A 11 13.55 -1.93 24.35
C THR A 11 13.38 -0.82 23.32
N ILE A 12 14.27 0.17 23.36
CA ILE A 12 14.38 1.20 22.33
C ILE A 12 15.11 0.60 21.13
N LEU A 13 14.55 0.80 19.93
CA LEU A 13 15.12 0.36 18.67
C LEU A 13 15.72 1.55 17.95
N ASP A 14 16.87 1.34 17.31
CA ASP A 14 17.32 2.26 16.27
C ASP A 14 16.55 1.99 14.94
N ALA A 15 16.78 2.87 13.96
CA ALA A 15 16.06 2.82 12.69
C ALA A 15 16.38 1.56 11.87
N GLU A 16 17.61 1.07 11.93
CA GLU A 16 18.05 -0.09 11.15
C GLU A 16 17.49 -1.39 11.74
N ASP A 17 17.48 -1.52 13.06
CA ASP A 17 16.83 -2.62 13.76
C ASP A 17 15.32 -2.63 13.48
N ALA A 18 14.67 -1.46 13.50
CA ALA A 18 13.26 -1.33 13.17
C ALA A 18 12.96 -1.77 11.72
N ARG A 19 13.84 -1.45 10.77
CA ARG A 19 13.73 -1.91 9.38
C ARG A 19 13.93 -3.41 9.27
N ALA A 20 14.93 -3.96 9.95
CA ALA A 20 15.26 -5.39 9.91
C ALA A 20 14.11 -6.29 10.40
N ILE A 21 13.30 -5.81 11.35
CA ILE A 21 12.11 -6.52 11.84
C ILE A 21 10.82 -6.19 11.08
N GLY A 22 10.89 -5.34 10.06
CA GLY A 22 9.74 -4.93 9.25
C GLY A 22 8.77 -3.95 9.93
N LEU A 23 9.22 -3.22 10.96
CA LEU A 23 8.41 -2.19 11.61
C LEU A 23 8.34 -0.91 10.77
N VAL A 24 9.42 -0.59 10.05
CA VAL A 24 9.48 0.49 9.06
C VAL A 24 9.96 -0.06 7.71
N ASN A 25 9.51 0.55 6.61
CA ASN A 25 9.86 0.10 5.27
C ASN A 25 11.21 0.64 4.77
N HIS A 26 11.54 1.88 5.16
CA HIS A 26 12.72 2.60 4.67
C HIS A 26 13.41 3.35 5.80
N VAL A 27 14.73 3.46 5.69
CA VAL A 27 15.60 4.26 6.57
C VAL A 27 16.43 5.14 5.66
N VAL A 28 16.42 6.44 5.92
CA VAL A 28 17.11 7.47 5.13
C VAL A 28 17.79 8.46 6.08
N PRO A 29 18.80 9.23 5.62
CA PRO A 29 19.36 10.32 6.40
C PRO A 29 18.27 11.30 6.87
N GLU A 30 18.42 11.86 8.06
CA GLU A 30 17.45 12.81 8.63
C GLU A 30 17.20 13.99 7.69
N THR A 31 18.25 14.50 7.05
CA THR A 31 18.19 15.59 6.07
C THR A 31 17.35 15.27 4.82
N GLU A 32 17.08 13.99 4.56
CA GLU A 32 16.33 13.53 3.40
C GLU A 32 14.90 13.08 3.74
N LEU A 33 14.57 12.89 5.04
CA LEU A 33 13.32 12.27 5.49
C LEU A 33 12.07 12.87 4.85
N GLU A 34 11.94 14.19 4.89
CA GLU A 34 10.78 14.90 4.34
C GLU A 34 10.73 14.79 2.81
N SER A 35 11.89 14.96 2.16
CA SER A 35 11.99 14.88 0.70
C SER A 35 11.70 13.49 0.17
N TYR A 36 12.11 12.43 0.89
CA TYR A 36 11.88 11.05 0.55
C TYR A 36 10.39 10.69 0.69
N GLY A 37 9.78 11.02 1.84
CA GLY A 37 8.36 10.76 2.07
C GLY A 37 7.47 11.49 1.06
N THR A 38 7.79 12.75 0.76
CA THR A 38 7.06 13.55 -0.24
C THR A 38 7.23 12.99 -1.64
N SER A 39 8.46 12.61 -2.02
CA SER A 39 8.74 12.00 -3.32
C SER A 39 7.97 10.70 -3.53
N LEU A 40 7.92 9.83 -2.51
CA LEU A 40 7.17 8.58 -2.56
C LEU A 40 5.66 8.82 -2.71
N ALA A 41 5.11 9.77 -1.95
CA ALA A 41 3.70 10.12 -2.05
C ALA A 41 3.35 10.71 -3.44
N LEU A 42 4.21 11.58 -3.98
CA LEU A 42 4.03 12.18 -5.29
C LEU A 42 4.20 11.16 -6.42
N GLU A 43 5.09 10.18 -6.28
CA GLU A 43 5.20 9.07 -7.22
C GLU A 43 3.87 8.33 -7.29
N MET A 44 3.35 7.84 -6.16
CA MET A 44 2.07 7.13 -6.11
C MET A 44 0.91 7.98 -6.66
N ALA A 45 0.88 9.27 -6.33
CA ALA A 45 -0.16 10.18 -6.82
C ALA A 45 -0.11 10.38 -8.35
N ARG A 46 1.07 10.27 -8.97
CA ARG A 46 1.24 10.45 -10.42
C ARG A 46 1.12 9.15 -11.21
N THR A 47 1.51 8.03 -10.62
CA THR A 47 1.65 6.74 -11.32
C THR A 47 0.55 5.73 -11.00
N CYS A 48 -0.28 5.97 -9.97
CA CYS A 48 -1.37 5.08 -9.59
C CYS A 48 -2.74 5.76 -9.67
N SER A 49 -3.76 4.96 -10.03
CA SER A 49 -5.16 5.37 -9.96
C SER A 49 -5.55 5.73 -8.51
N PRO A 50 -6.16 6.91 -8.27
CA PRO A 50 -6.69 7.28 -6.96
C PRO A 50 -7.71 6.29 -6.42
N SER A 51 -8.65 5.83 -7.27
CA SER A 51 -9.66 4.84 -6.83
C SER A 51 -9.03 3.48 -6.52
N SER A 52 -8.04 3.04 -7.30
CA SER A 52 -7.32 1.79 -7.03
C SER A 52 -6.56 1.85 -5.70
N LEU A 53 -5.84 2.96 -5.42
CA LEU A 53 -5.16 3.16 -4.14
C LEU A 53 -6.12 3.16 -2.95
N GLY A 54 -7.29 3.79 -3.09
CA GLY A 54 -8.31 3.80 -2.05
C GLY A 54 -8.87 2.40 -1.79
N LEU A 55 -9.26 1.69 -2.85
CA LEU A 55 -9.87 0.36 -2.76
C LEU A 55 -8.90 -0.69 -2.22
N ILE A 56 -7.62 -0.64 -2.61
CA ILE A 56 -6.65 -1.61 -2.08
C ILE A 56 -6.30 -1.36 -0.61
N LYS A 57 -6.27 -0.10 -0.16
CA LYS A 57 -6.13 0.23 1.26
C LYS A 57 -7.30 -0.32 2.08
N GLU A 58 -8.52 -0.15 1.58
CA GLU A 58 -9.72 -0.72 2.20
C GLU A 58 -9.67 -2.25 2.25
N LEU A 59 -9.25 -2.88 1.15
CA LEU A 59 -9.06 -4.33 1.09
C LEU A 59 -8.15 -4.80 2.23
N LEU A 60 -6.93 -4.26 2.27
CA LEU A 60 -5.91 -4.65 3.24
C LEU A 60 -6.36 -4.41 4.70
N ALA A 61 -7.10 -3.33 4.95
CA ALA A 61 -7.63 -3.02 6.28
C ALA A 61 -8.66 -4.05 6.76
N ARG A 62 -9.45 -4.63 5.85
CA ARG A 62 -10.51 -5.60 6.20
C ARG A 62 -10.05 -7.05 6.22
N LEU A 63 -8.98 -7.40 5.52
CA LEU A 63 -8.52 -8.79 5.45
C LEU A 63 -8.14 -9.37 6.81
N HIS A 64 -7.72 -8.54 7.76
CA HIS A 64 -7.30 -9.01 9.07
C HIS A 64 -8.46 -9.68 9.83
N GLY A 65 -8.27 -10.93 10.22
CA GLY A 65 -9.27 -11.71 10.97
C GLY A 65 -10.27 -12.46 10.09
N MET A 66 -10.25 -12.29 8.77
CA MET A 66 -11.04 -13.11 7.85
C MET A 66 -10.44 -14.51 7.69
N SER A 67 -11.29 -15.52 7.43
CA SER A 67 -10.81 -16.79 6.90
C SER A 67 -10.28 -16.60 5.47
N THR A 68 -9.43 -17.51 4.99
CA THR A 68 -8.92 -17.42 3.61
C THR A 68 -10.07 -17.45 2.58
N SER A 69 -11.14 -18.22 2.83
CA SER A 69 -12.29 -18.26 1.94
C SER A 69 -12.99 -16.90 1.88
N ASP A 70 -13.32 -16.34 3.05
CA ASP A 70 -14.02 -15.04 3.12
C ASP A 70 -13.16 -13.91 2.54
N ALA A 71 -11.85 -13.95 2.78
CA ALA A 71 -10.89 -13.01 2.22
C ALA A 71 -10.87 -13.04 0.69
N LEU A 72 -10.89 -14.24 0.10
CA LEU A 72 -10.92 -14.41 -1.36
C LEU A 72 -12.25 -13.94 -1.94
N ASP A 73 -13.38 -14.28 -1.32
CA ASP A 73 -14.71 -13.82 -1.74
C ASP A 73 -14.83 -12.30 -1.67
N TYR A 74 -14.33 -11.70 -0.58
CA TYR A 74 -14.30 -10.24 -0.43
C TYR A 74 -13.40 -9.57 -1.49
N ALA A 75 -12.20 -10.11 -1.72
CA ALA A 75 -11.29 -9.58 -2.74
C ALA A 75 -11.87 -9.71 -4.16
N ALA A 76 -12.53 -10.82 -4.49
CA ALA A 76 -13.16 -11.04 -5.78
C ALA A 76 -14.32 -10.05 -6.03
N ASN A 77 -15.17 -9.84 -5.03
CA ASN A 77 -16.27 -8.87 -5.10
C ASN A 77 -15.75 -7.44 -5.25
N LEU A 78 -14.75 -7.05 -4.46
CA LEU A 78 -14.14 -5.73 -4.56
C LEU A 78 -13.44 -5.53 -5.91
N ASN A 79 -12.80 -6.57 -6.46
CA ASN A 79 -12.22 -6.53 -7.80
C ASN A 79 -13.28 -6.29 -8.87
N ALA A 80 -14.42 -7.00 -8.80
CA ALA A 80 -15.54 -6.81 -9.72
C ALA A 80 -16.09 -5.38 -9.65
N LEU A 81 -16.24 -4.81 -8.45
CA LEU A 81 -16.63 -3.40 -8.28
C LEU A 81 -15.59 -2.44 -8.86
N THR A 82 -14.30 -2.73 -8.69
CA THR A 82 -13.21 -1.91 -9.23
C THR A 82 -13.29 -1.80 -10.76
N ARG A 83 -13.75 -2.84 -11.46
CA ARG A 83 -13.93 -2.81 -12.92
C ARG A 83 -14.97 -1.80 -13.40
N MET A 84 -15.86 -1.35 -12.50
CA MET A 84 -16.89 -0.36 -12.81
C MET A 84 -16.41 1.08 -12.63
N THR A 85 -15.25 1.31 -12.02
CA THR A 85 -14.72 2.67 -11.82
C THR A 85 -14.23 3.28 -13.13
N GLU A 86 -14.36 4.61 -13.24
CA GLU A 86 -13.87 5.34 -14.40
C GLU A 86 -12.35 5.22 -14.57
N ASP A 87 -11.60 5.21 -13.47
CA ASP A 87 -10.15 4.97 -13.52
C ASP A 87 -9.80 3.61 -14.12
N CYS A 88 -10.54 2.55 -13.76
CA CYS A 88 -10.27 1.22 -14.31
C CYS A 88 -10.56 1.19 -15.82
N LYS A 89 -11.66 1.80 -16.25
CA LYS A 89 -12.02 1.91 -17.68
C LYS A 89 -10.96 2.71 -18.44
N LYS A 90 -10.56 3.88 -17.92
CA LYS A 90 -9.48 4.74 -18.46
C LYS A 90 -8.15 4.00 -18.56
N GLY A 91 -7.79 3.24 -17.53
CA GLY A 91 -6.57 2.44 -17.49
C GLY A 91 -6.54 1.33 -18.54
N ILE A 92 -7.65 0.59 -18.68
CA ILE A 92 -7.79 -0.45 -19.72
C ILE A 92 -7.73 0.18 -21.12
N GLU A 93 -8.42 1.29 -21.34
CA GLU A 93 -8.43 1.98 -22.63
C GLU A 93 -7.03 2.48 -23.02
N ALA A 94 -6.33 3.17 -22.13
CA ALA A 94 -4.96 3.65 -22.37
C ALA A 94 -4.00 2.50 -22.67
N PHE A 95 -4.11 1.39 -21.91
CA PHE A 95 -3.31 0.18 -22.16
C PHE A 95 -3.56 -0.40 -23.56
N LEU A 96 -4.84 -0.55 -23.97
CA LEU A 96 -5.19 -1.08 -25.28
C LEU A 96 -4.74 -0.17 -26.43
N LYS A 97 -4.77 1.15 -26.23
CA LYS A 97 -4.28 2.14 -27.20
C LYS A 97 -2.76 2.33 -27.19
N LYS A 98 -2.05 1.73 -26.22
CA LYS A 98 -0.61 1.94 -25.97
C LYS A 98 -0.25 3.40 -25.71
N GLU A 99 -1.16 4.13 -25.07
CA GLU A 99 -0.97 5.53 -24.71
C GLU A 99 -0.47 5.65 -23.26
N PRO A 100 0.42 6.61 -22.96
CA PRO A 100 0.82 6.86 -21.59
C PRO A 100 -0.36 7.40 -20.79
N ILE A 101 -0.66 6.76 -19.65
CA ILE A 101 -1.64 7.27 -18.71
C ILE A 101 -0.96 8.16 -17.67
N ARG A 102 -1.53 9.36 -17.49
CA ARG A 102 -1.31 10.18 -16.30
C ARG A 102 -2.55 10.05 -15.44
N TRP A 103 -2.35 9.67 -14.19
CA TRP A 103 -3.42 9.58 -13.20
C TRP A 103 -3.76 10.96 -12.66
#